data_AF-A0A829HHP3-F1
#
_entry.id   AF-A0A829HHP3-F1
#
_cell.length_a   1.000
_cell.length_b   1.000
_cell.length_c   1.000
_cell.angle_alpha   90.00
_cell.angle_beta   90.00
_cell.angle_gamma   90.00
#
_symmetry.space_group_name_H-M   'P 1'
#
loop_
_entity.id
_entity.type
_entity.pdbx_description
1 polymer ?
#
loop_
_entity_poly.entity_id
_entity_poly.type
_entity_poly.pdbx_seq_one_letter_code
_entity_poly.pdbx_strand_id
1 'polypeptide(L)'
;MLVYKYRGGAFERDLKSLKNNEFWASNTKQLNDPCEGLITSSAYQQQINVLKDIFPQNKNNITLIEQCLKNIIDMKDSKLGIFSLSRRYDDELLWAHYADSHNGFCIEYDLERLLSNQNPRHRFFDVQYTNSIPNLDLSNIINQNDSDKLIRIMLGFKSQRWEYENELRIITENQGLTTYDFRAVKAIYFGLKTPKEDIELLMQALQGRKIKYFQMQLKPNSFELEAKQIKDKFPTSVKYKYSIAPISKLAVDPSTLKLEYQKFSPYLQKLAEIIRREPDCYEVDYIDISLSKSTLDNPIFFAQYRTQEDVFFTQTVHYTTYEIDTEYDQIDDL
;
A
#
# COMPACT_ATOMS: atom_id res chain seq x y z
N MET A 1 5.48 1.98 7.90
CA MET A 1 6.58 1.00 7.71
C MET A 1 7.13 1.15 6.31
N LEU A 2 8.45 1.14 6.08
CA LEU A 2 9.02 1.40 4.74
C LEU A 2 9.22 0.11 3.93
N VAL A 3 8.91 0.19 2.64
CA VAL A 3 9.00 -0.92 1.67
C VAL A 3 9.42 -0.38 0.29
N TYR A 4 10.04 -1.23 -0.52
CA TYR A 4 10.84 -0.79 -1.67
C TYR A 4 10.41 -1.45 -2.97
N LYS A 5 10.35 -0.68 -4.07
CA LYS A 5 10.09 -1.20 -5.41
C LYS A 5 11.17 -0.78 -6.40
N TYR A 6 11.91 -1.76 -6.89
CA TYR A 6 12.88 -1.58 -7.97
C TYR A 6 12.19 -1.50 -9.34
N ARG A 7 12.67 -0.59 -10.19
CA ARG A 7 12.16 -0.30 -11.53
C ARG A 7 13.31 -0.06 -12.50
N GLY A 8 13.21 -0.57 -13.71
CA GLY A 8 14.23 -0.44 -14.76
C GLY A 8 13.75 -1.04 -16.09
N GLY A 9 14.42 -0.66 -17.20
CA GLY A 9 14.17 -1.19 -18.54
C GLY A 9 12.94 -0.62 -19.26
N ALA A 10 12.04 0.08 -18.56
CA ALA A 10 10.86 0.72 -19.15
C ALA A 10 10.57 2.08 -18.50
N PHE A 11 11.54 2.99 -18.57
CA PHE A 11 11.53 4.27 -17.85
C PHE A 11 10.26 5.10 -18.09
N GLU A 12 9.82 5.28 -19.35
CA GLU A 12 8.62 6.07 -19.66
C GLU A 12 7.35 5.54 -18.99
N ARG A 13 7.17 4.21 -18.99
CA ARG A 13 6.04 3.54 -18.34
C ARG A 13 6.09 3.79 -16.83
N ASP A 14 7.25 3.55 -16.22
CA ASP A 14 7.41 3.63 -14.77
C ASP A 14 7.28 5.08 -14.27
N LEU A 15 7.79 6.06 -15.04
CA LEU A 15 7.61 7.48 -14.80
C LEU A 15 6.13 7.89 -14.89
N LYS A 16 5.40 7.39 -15.89
CA LYS A 16 3.96 7.64 -16.04
C LYS A 16 3.18 7.11 -14.84
N SER A 17 3.44 5.88 -14.41
CA SER A 17 2.79 5.29 -13.23
C SER A 17 3.07 6.10 -11.96
N LEU A 18 4.33 6.53 -11.74
CA LEU A 18 4.68 7.41 -10.62
C LEU A 18 3.95 8.77 -10.69
N LYS A 19 3.91 9.40 -11.86
CA LYS A 19 3.23 10.69 -12.07
C LYS A 19 1.74 10.60 -11.76
N ASN A 20 1.12 9.46 -12.08
CA ASN A 20 -0.30 9.21 -11.84
C ASN A 20 -0.60 8.66 -10.43
N ASN A 21 0.44 8.34 -9.64
CA ASN A 21 0.32 7.68 -8.33
C ASN A 21 -0.35 6.30 -8.47
N GLU A 22 0.18 5.49 -9.39
CA GLU A 22 -0.34 4.17 -9.75
C GLU A 22 0.72 3.08 -9.64
N PHE A 23 0.30 1.86 -9.29
CA PHE A 23 1.10 0.65 -9.43
C PHE A 23 0.30 -0.43 -10.18
N TRP A 24 1.02 -1.35 -10.81
CA TRP A 24 0.44 -2.54 -11.44
C TRP A 24 0.57 -3.74 -10.49
N ALA A 25 -0.55 -4.40 -10.20
CA ALA A 25 -0.62 -5.66 -9.48
C ALA A 25 -0.74 -6.81 -10.49
N SER A 26 0.30 -7.64 -10.59
CA SER A 26 0.39 -8.75 -11.54
C SER A 26 -0.32 -10.00 -11.02
N ASN A 27 -0.82 -10.88 -11.88
CA ASN A 27 -1.10 -12.26 -11.45
C ASN A 27 0.17 -13.11 -11.46
N THR A 28 0.10 -14.34 -10.94
CA THR A 28 1.23 -15.30 -10.88
C THR A 28 1.87 -15.58 -12.26
N LYS A 29 1.09 -15.58 -13.34
CA LYS A 29 1.58 -15.85 -14.71
C LYS A 29 2.40 -14.71 -15.31
N GLN A 30 2.32 -13.52 -14.73
CA GLN A 30 3.03 -12.32 -15.19
C GLN A 30 4.28 -12.02 -14.34
N LEU A 31 4.48 -12.73 -13.24
CA LEU A 31 5.69 -12.62 -12.42
C LEU A 31 6.86 -13.35 -13.10
N ASN A 32 8.07 -12.98 -12.72
CA ASN A 32 9.30 -13.46 -13.36
C ASN A 32 9.73 -14.88 -12.94
N ASP A 33 9.31 -15.33 -11.75
CA ASP A 33 9.61 -16.68 -11.27
C ASP A 33 8.54 -17.68 -11.77
N PRO A 34 8.90 -18.72 -12.53
CA PRO A 34 7.94 -19.74 -12.97
C PRO A 34 7.37 -20.58 -11.81
N CYS A 35 7.95 -20.51 -10.62
CA CYS A 35 7.46 -21.19 -9.42
C CYS A 35 6.41 -20.39 -8.63
N GLU A 36 5.93 -19.27 -9.16
CA GLU A 36 4.99 -18.39 -8.46
C GLU A 36 3.63 -19.05 -8.20
N GLY A 37 3.27 -19.08 -6.91
CA GLY A 37 2.03 -19.68 -6.42
C GLY A 37 1.91 -21.19 -6.68
N LEU A 38 3.04 -21.91 -6.76
CA LEU A 38 3.04 -23.36 -6.78
C LEU A 38 2.56 -23.93 -5.44
N ILE A 39 1.51 -24.75 -5.49
CA ILE A 39 0.98 -25.50 -4.36
C ILE A 39 0.65 -26.92 -4.79
N THR A 40 0.67 -27.86 -3.85
CA THR A 40 0.15 -29.21 -4.07
C THR A 40 -1.26 -29.32 -3.49
N SER A 41 -2.14 -30.00 -4.24
CA SER A 41 -3.55 -30.23 -3.91
C SER A 41 -3.85 -31.63 -3.42
N SER A 42 -2.84 -32.50 -3.37
CA SER A 42 -2.99 -33.93 -3.09
C SER A 42 -3.67 -34.21 -1.75
N ALA A 43 -3.35 -33.45 -0.70
CA ALA A 43 -3.90 -33.66 0.63
C ALA A 43 -5.41 -33.36 0.67
N TYR A 44 -5.85 -32.17 0.22
CA TYR A 44 -7.28 -31.87 0.22
C TYR A 44 -8.05 -32.78 -0.75
N GLN A 45 -7.47 -33.19 -1.89
CA GLN A 45 -8.12 -34.11 -2.82
C GLN A 45 -8.36 -35.48 -2.19
N GLN A 46 -7.37 -36.01 -1.47
CA GLN A 46 -7.52 -37.26 -0.73
C GLN A 46 -8.61 -37.13 0.35
N GLN A 47 -8.62 -36.02 1.10
CA GLN A 47 -9.64 -35.76 2.12
C GLN A 47 -11.04 -35.65 1.53
N ILE A 48 -11.20 -34.98 0.38
CA ILE A 48 -12.46 -34.90 -0.36
C ILE A 48 -12.93 -36.28 -0.81
N ASN A 49 -12.04 -37.15 -1.29
CA ASN A 49 -12.40 -38.51 -1.68
C ASN A 49 -12.89 -39.34 -0.50
N VAL A 50 -12.21 -39.25 0.66
CA VAL A 50 -12.67 -39.89 1.90
C VAL A 50 -14.06 -39.38 2.30
N LEU A 51 -14.33 -38.07 2.18
CA LEU A 51 -15.66 -37.52 2.45
C LEU A 51 -16.73 -38.05 1.50
N LYS A 52 -16.42 -38.24 0.21
CA LYS A 52 -17.33 -38.84 -0.76
C LYS A 52 -17.67 -40.30 -0.42
N ASP A 53 -16.70 -41.04 0.10
CA ASP A 53 -16.88 -42.44 0.50
C ASP A 53 -17.71 -42.57 1.80
N ILE A 54 -17.51 -41.67 2.76
CA ILE A 54 -18.27 -41.66 4.03
C ILE A 54 -19.72 -41.16 3.81
N PHE A 55 -19.92 -40.19 2.91
CA PHE A 55 -21.22 -39.56 2.65
C PHE A 55 -21.69 -39.76 1.21
N PRO A 56 -21.95 -41.00 0.77
CA PRO A 56 -22.27 -41.30 -0.63
C PRO A 56 -23.54 -40.60 -1.13
N GLN A 57 -24.52 -40.39 -0.24
CA GLN A 57 -25.77 -39.68 -0.54
C GLN A 57 -25.53 -38.19 -0.87
N ASN A 58 -24.41 -37.61 -0.42
CA ASN A 58 -24.05 -36.21 -0.64
C ASN A 58 -22.95 -36.03 -1.70
N LYS A 59 -22.59 -37.08 -2.46
CA LYS A 59 -21.47 -37.07 -3.41
C LYS A 59 -21.55 -35.92 -4.43
N ASN A 60 -22.74 -35.57 -4.91
CA ASN A 60 -22.94 -34.44 -5.82
C ASN A 60 -22.59 -33.10 -5.16
N ASN A 61 -23.04 -32.89 -3.92
CA ASN A 61 -22.74 -31.67 -3.17
C ASN A 61 -21.25 -31.57 -2.85
N ILE A 62 -20.59 -32.68 -2.49
CA ILE A 62 -19.16 -32.71 -2.21
C ILE A 62 -18.34 -32.42 -3.48
N THR A 63 -18.80 -32.92 -4.64
CA THR A 63 -18.19 -32.61 -5.95
C THR A 63 -18.34 -31.14 -6.30
N LEU A 64 -19.49 -30.53 -6.00
CA LEU A 64 -19.68 -29.08 -6.17
C LEU A 64 -18.73 -28.28 -5.27
N ILE A 65 -18.56 -28.69 -4.00
CA ILE A 65 -17.60 -28.06 -3.08
C ILE A 65 -16.18 -28.14 -3.65
N GLU A 66 -15.75 -29.31 -4.11
CA GLU A 66 -14.42 -29.49 -4.73
C GLU A 66 -14.22 -28.56 -5.94
N GLN A 67 -15.23 -28.40 -6.79
CA GLN A 67 -15.18 -27.47 -7.92
C GLN A 67 -15.07 -26.01 -7.46
N CYS A 68 -15.84 -25.62 -6.45
CA CYS A 68 -15.75 -24.27 -5.86
C CYS A 68 -14.35 -24.00 -5.30
N LEU A 69 -13.77 -24.97 -4.57
CA LEU A 69 -12.41 -24.85 -4.02
C LEU A 69 -11.36 -24.71 -5.14
N LYS A 70 -11.47 -25.52 -6.19
CA LYS A 70 -10.59 -25.40 -7.35
C LYS A 70 -10.70 -24.02 -8.00
N ASN A 71 -11.91 -23.51 -8.20
CA ASN A 71 -12.12 -22.18 -8.77
C ASN A 71 -11.51 -21.06 -7.90
N ILE A 72 -11.60 -21.16 -6.57
CA ILE A 72 -10.97 -20.22 -5.64
C ILE A 72 -9.44 -20.27 -5.76
N ILE A 73 -8.85 -21.46 -5.84
CA ILE A 73 -7.42 -21.65 -6.01
C ILE A 73 -6.95 -21.04 -7.35
N ASP A 74 -7.70 -21.30 -8.43
CA ASP A 74 -7.40 -20.80 -9.79
C ASP A 74 -7.52 -19.26 -9.90
N MET A 75 -8.16 -18.58 -8.92
CA MET A 75 -8.21 -17.11 -8.88
C MET A 75 -6.82 -16.48 -8.77
N LYS A 76 -5.82 -17.16 -8.19
CA LYS A 76 -4.45 -16.62 -8.10
C LYS A 76 -3.82 -16.37 -9.47
N ASP A 77 -4.25 -17.13 -10.48
CA ASP A 77 -3.68 -17.10 -11.83
C ASP A 77 -4.48 -16.23 -12.81
N SER A 78 -5.65 -15.73 -12.41
CA SER A 78 -6.61 -15.10 -13.32
C SER A 78 -7.27 -13.84 -12.77
N LYS A 79 -7.42 -13.74 -11.45
CA LYS A 79 -8.16 -12.67 -10.79
C LYS A 79 -7.28 -11.86 -9.87
N LEU A 80 -6.65 -12.47 -8.87
CA LEU A 80 -5.90 -11.76 -7.84
C LEU A 80 -4.71 -11.01 -8.43
N GLY A 81 -4.42 -9.83 -7.88
CA GLY A 81 -3.21 -9.07 -8.20
C GLY A 81 -2.18 -9.17 -7.08
N ILE A 82 -0.92 -9.13 -7.45
CA ILE A 82 0.26 -9.26 -6.61
C ILE A 82 1.16 -8.06 -6.91
N PHE A 83 1.43 -7.27 -5.89
CA PHE A 83 2.42 -6.22 -5.94
C PHE A 83 3.57 -6.55 -5.00
N SER A 84 4.64 -7.10 -5.60
CA SER A 84 5.87 -7.49 -4.91
C SER A 84 6.72 -6.28 -4.54
N LEU A 85 7.08 -6.17 -3.26
CA LEU A 85 7.94 -5.15 -2.68
C LEU A 85 9.09 -5.84 -1.95
N SER A 86 10.19 -5.14 -1.72
CA SER A 86 11.29 -5.61 -0.86
C SER A 86 11.31 -4.84 0.46
N ARG A 87 11.84 -5.46 1.51
CA ARG A 87 12.24 -4.76 2.74
C ARG A 87 13.58 -4.03 2.62
N ARG A 88 14.31 -4.20 1.52
CA ARG A 88 15.66 -3.65 1.31
C ARG A 88 15.71 -2.74 0.08
N TYR A 89 16.47 -1.67 0.18
CA TYR A 89 16.82 -0.80 -0.95
C TYR A 89 18.27 -0.99 -1.43
N ASP A 90 19.09 -1.70 -0.64
CA ASP A 90 20.54 -1.78 -0.78
C ASP A 90 21.05 -3.14 -1.30
N ASP A 91 20.14 -4.07 -1.61
CA ASP A 91 20.51 -5.40 -2.10
C ASP A 91 21.04 -5.34 -3.55
N GLU A 92 22.27 -5.82 -3.75
CA GLU A 92 22.96 -5.75 -5.04
C GLU A 92 22.29 -6.57 -6.14
N LEU A 93 21.70 -7.73 -5.81
CA LEU A 93 21.03 -8.60 -6.77
C LEU A 93 19.70 -7.99 -7.20
N LEU A 94 18.97 -7.34 -6.30
CA LEU A 94 17.76 -6.61 -6.65
C LEU A 94 18.05 -5.45 -7.61
N TRP A 95 19.14 -4.70 -7.38
CA TRP A 95 19.58 -3.67 -8.32
C TRP A 95 19.96 -4.24 -9.69
N ALA A 96 20.67 -5.37 -9.71
CA ALA A 96 21.08 -6.03 -10.95
C ALA A 96 19.88 -6.55 -11.75
N HIS A 97 18.92 -7.21 -11.10
CA HIS A 97 17.80 -7.89 -11.74
C HIS A 97 16.62 -6.98 -12.06
N TYR A 98 16.26 -6.06 -11.16
CA TYR A 98 14.99 -5.32 -11.25
C TYR A 98 15.14 -3.82 -11.52
N ALA A 99 16.35 -3.28 -11.36
CA ALA A 99 16.67 -1.90 -11.71
C ALA A 99 17.61 -1.83 -12.92
N ASP A 100 17.41 -2.72 -13.89
CA ASP A 100 18.09 -2.71 -15.19
C ASP A 100 19.61 -2.57 -15.07
N SER A 101 20.24 -3.48 -14.33
CA SER A 101 21.69 -3.46 -14.09
C SER A 101 22.20 -2.13 -13.50
N HIS A 102 21.47 -1.57 -12.54
CA HIS A 102 21.70 -0.27 -11.89
C HIS A 102 21.47 0.98 -12.76
N ASN A 103 20.86 0.86 -13.94
CA ASN A 103 20.45 2.03 -14.74
C ASN A 103 19.08 2.59 -14.29
N GLY A 104 18.27 1.77 -13.61
CA GLY A 104 16.96 2.14 -13.11
C GLY A 104 16.97 2.84 -11.76
N PHE A 105 15.86 2.74 -11.02
CA PHE A 105 15.68 3.38 -9.72
C PHE A 105 14.87 2.49 -8.77
N CYS A 106 14.89 2.82 -7.49
CA CYS A 106 14.11 2.17 -6.44
C CYS A 106 13.22 3.19 -5.74
N ILE A 107 11.94 2.84 -5.57
CA ILE A 107 10.93 3.68 -4.95
C ILE A 107 10.75 3.21 -3.51
N GLU A 108 10.85 4.13 -2.55
CA GLU A 108 10.49 3.87 -1.16
C GLU A 108 9.07 4.35 -0.89
N TYR A 109 8.26 3.41 -0.41
CA TYR A 109 6.90 3.65 0.02
C TYR A 109 6.81 3.55 1.54
N ASP A 110 5.97 4.41 2.14
CA ASP A 110 5.34 4.07 3.41
C ASP A 110 4.15 3.12 3.14
N LEU A 111 4.22 1.90 3.67
CA LEU A 111 3.24 0.85 3.43
C LEU A 111 1.85 1.21 3.95
N GLU A 112 1.74 1.83 5.12
CA GLU A 112 0.44 2.18 5.70
C GLU A 112 -0.27 3.19 4.81
N ARG A 113 0.47 4.20 4.32
CA ARG A 113 -0.08 5.17 3.37
C ARG A 113 -0.32 4.58 1.99
N LEU A 114 0.50 3.64 1.53
CA LEU A 114 0.29 2.93 0.27
C LEU A 114 -1.02 2.12 0.29
N LEU A 115 -1.38 1.58 1.45
CA LEU A 115 -2.62 0.85 1.69
C LEU A 115 -3.78 1.76 2.14
N SER A 116 -3.50 3.01 2.53
CA SER A 116 -4.54 3.96 2.89
C SER A 116 -5.45 4.24 1.69
N ASN A 117 -6.76 4.33 1.95
CA ASN A 117 -7.82 4.51 0.96
C ASN A 117 -7.92 3.38 -0.09
N GLN A 118 -7.27 2.24 0.14
CA GLN A 118 -7.45 1.05 -0.67
C GLN A 118 -8.67 0.23 -0.24
N ASN A 119 -9.06 -0.70 -1.09
CA ASN A 119 -10.11 -1.66 -0.77
C ASN A 119 -9.76 -2.40 0.54
N PRO A 120 -10.66 -2.45 1.54
CA PRO A 120 -10.41 -3.11 2.83
C PRO A 120 -10.12 -4.62 2.72
N ARG A 121 -10.30 -5.20 1.53
CA ARG A 121 -9.94 -6.58 1.21
C ARG A 121 -8.52 -6.77 0.70
N HIS A 122 -7.76 -5.70 0.47
CA HIS A 122 -6.33 -5.83 0.21
C HIS A 122 -5.64 -6.46 1.42
N ARG A 123 -4.67 -7.33 1.14
CA ARG A 123 -3.87 -8.03 2.14
C ARG A 123 -2.41 -7.74 1.92
N PHE A 124 -1.61 -7.84 2.97
CA PHE A 124 -0.17 -7.89 2.80
C PHE A 124 0.46 -8.89 3.76
N PHE A 125 1.57 -9.45 3.35
CA PHE A 125 2.36 -10.38 4.16
C PHE A 125 3.78 -10.50 3.61
N ASP A 126 4.71 -10.84 4.49
CA ASP A 126 6.05 -11.26 4.09
C ASP A 126 5.99 -12.65 3.44
N VAL A 127 6.80 -12.82 2.40
CA VAL A 127 6.95 -14.11 1.71
C VAL A 127 7.79 -15.04 2.58
N GLN A 128 7.35 -16.29 2.67
CA GLN A 128 8.07 -17.38 3.31
C GLN A 128 8.88 -18.14 2.27
N TYR A 129 10.16 -18.32 2.56
CA TYR A 129 11.09 -19.00 1.67
C TYR A 129 11.23 -20.47 2.08
N THR A 130 11.16 -21.36 1.09
CA THR A 130 11.19 -22.80 1.34
C THR A 130 11.74 -23.57 0.15
N ASN A 131 12.27 -24.77 0.41
CA ASN A 131 12.67 -25.74 -0.62
C ASN A 131 11.58 -26.78 -0.91
N SER A 132 10.47 -26.75 -0.18
CA SER A 132 9.35 -27.69 -0.34
C SER A 132 8.09 -26.96 -0.80
N ILE A 133 7.40 -27.51 -1.79
CA ILE A 133 6.13 -26.94 -2.27
C ILE A 133 5.07 -27.02 -1.14
N PRO A 134 4.37 -25.92 -0.81
CA PRO A 134 3.28 -25.94 0.16
C PRO A 134 2.18 -26.94 -0.24
N ASN A 135 1.66 -27.66 0.74
CA ASN A 135 0.54 -28.59 0.53
C ASN A 135 -0.73 -28.02 1.13
N LEU A 136 -1.78 -27.94 0.32
CA LEU A 136 -3.07 -27.43 0.74
C LEU A 136 -3.94 -28.58 1.26
N ASP A 137 -4.38 -28.46 2.50
CA ASP A 137 -5.36 -29.35 3.12
C ASP A 137 -6.70 -28.63 3.42
N LEU A 138 -7.75 -29.39 3.73
CA LEU A 138 -9.07 -28.82 4.06
C LEU A 138 -9.05 -27.91 5.31
N SER A 139 -8.16 -28.16 6.27
CA SER A 139 -8.04 -27.32 7.47
C SER A 139 -7.51 -25.93 7.12
N ASN A 140 -6.69 -25.83 6.08
CA ASN A 140 -6.15 -24.57 5.58
C ASN A 140 -7.23 -23.72 4.89
N ILE A 141 -8.22 -24.39 4.30
CA ILE A 141 -9.32 -23.79 3.55
C ILE A 141 -10.44 -23.33 4.48
N ILE A 142 -10.80 -24.15 5.48
CA ILE A 142 -11.99 -23.96 6.32
C ILE A 142 -11.65 -23.21 7.62
N ASN A 143 -10.43 -22.69 7.76
CA ASN A 143 -9.99 -22.02 8.99
C ASN A 143 -10.73 -20.69 9.21
N GLN A 144 -11.68 -20.67 10.14
CA GLN A 144 -12.44 -19.46 10.48
C GLN A 144 -11.65 -18.47 11.33
N ASN A 145 -10.58 -18.93 12.01
CA ASN A 145 -9.78 -18.07 12.88
C ASN A 145 -8.81 -17.18 12.10
N ASP A 146 -8.61 -17.47 10.81
CA ASP A 146 -7.65 -16.78 9.96
C ASP A 146 -8.13 -16.76 8.51
N SER A 147 -8.85 -15.70 8.14
CA SER A 147 -9.44 -15.53 6.81
C SER A 147 -8.40 -15.43 5.68
N ASP A 148 -7.14 -15.16 6.01
CA ASP A 148 -6.08 -14.90 5.03
C ASP A 148 -5.16 -16.11 4.84
N LYS A 149 -5.35 -17.18 5.62
CA LYS A 149 -4.51 -18.39 5.59
C LYS A 149 -4.42 -18.99 4.19
N LEU A 150 -5.56 -19.12 3.51
CA LEU A 150 -5.63 -19.68 2.16
C LEU A 150 -4.81 -18.85 1.16
N ILE A 151 -4.96 -17.52 1.20
CA ILE A 151 -4.22 -16.59 0.33
C ILE A 151 -2.71 -16.69 0.62
N ARG A 152 -2.32 -16.74 1.90
CA ARG A 152 -0.90 -16.91 2.29
C ARG A 152 -0.30 -18.23 1.79
N ILE A 153 -1.06 -19.32 1.83
CA ILE A 153 -0.57 -20.60 1.29
C ILE A 153 -0.45 -20.54 -0.24
N MET A 154 -1.41 -19.91 -0.92
CA MET A 154 -1.42 -19.80 -2.37
C MET A 154 -0.34 -18.86 -2.92
N LEU A 155 -0.01 -17.78 -2.20
CA LEU A 155 0.76 -16.66 -2.74
C LEU A 155 1.91 -16.17 -1.84
N GLY A 156 2.08 -16.75 -0.65
CA GLY A 156 3.06 -16.33 0.34
C GLY A 156 4.28 -17.23 0.43
N PHE A 157 4.51 -18.10 -0.54
CA PHE A 157 5.70 -18.96 -0.57
C PHE A 157 6.49 -18.79 -1.86
N LYS A 158 7.81 -18.83 -1.74
CA LYS A 158 8.76 -18.79 -2.86
C LYS A 158 9.94 -19.72 -2.58
N SER A 159 10.67 -20.09 -3.64
CA SER A 159 11.88 -20.91 -3.50
C SER A 159 12.93 -20.22 -2.62
N GLN A 160 13.63 -20.99 -1.79
CA GLN A 160 14.73 -20.50 -0.93
C GLN A 160 15.77 -19.66 -1.69
N ARG A 161 15.95 -19.94 -3.00
CA ARG A 161 16.90 -19.20 -3.83
C ARG A 161 16.59 -17.70 -3.93
N TRP A 162 15.35 -17.29 -3.71
CA TRP A 162 14.91 -15.90 -3.79
C TRP A 162 14.86 -15.20 -2.43
N GLU A 163 15.38 -15.81 -1.36
CA GLU A 163 15.35 -15.25 0.00
C GLU A 163 15.96 -13.85 0.10
N TYR A 164 16.97 -13.56 -0.73
CA TYR A 164 17.62 -12.26 -0.80
C TYR A 164 16.65 -11.12 -1.16
N GLU A 165 15.53 -11.42 -1.83
CA GLU A 165 14.54 -10.40 -2.19
C GLU A 165 13.88 -9.77 -0.97
N ASN A 166 13.83 -10.50 0.17
CA ASN A 166 13.16 -10.08 1.38
C ASN A 166 11.77 -9.50 1.07
N GLU A 167 10.97 -10.31 0.39
CA GLU A 167 9.80 -9.88 -0.35
C GLU A 167 8.59 -9.71 0.59
N LEU A 168 7.92 -8.58 0.48
CA LEU A 168 6.59 -8.34 1.01
C LEU A 168 5.62 -8.21 -0.16
N ARG A 169 4.49 -8.91 -0.10
CA ARG A 169 3.45 -8.85 -1.14
C ARG A 169 2.27 -8.05 -0.64
N ILE A 170 1.76 -7.15 -1.48
CA ILE A 170 0.38 -6.66 -1.38
C ILE A 170 -0.47 -7.48 -2.35
N ILE A 171 -1.56 -8.05 -1.86
CA ILE A 171 -2.54 -8.80 -2.66
C ILE A 171 -3.78 -7.94 -2.86
N THR A 172 -4.12 -7.69 -4.11
CA THR A 172 -5.30 -6.93 -4.53
C THR A 172 -6.41 -7.89 -4.99
N GLU A 173 -7.68 -7.47 -4.87
CA GLU A 173 -8.81 -8.31 -5.30
C GLU A 173 -8.78 -8.63 -6.80
N ASN A 174 -8.26 -7.69 -7.59
CA ASN A 174 -8.12 -7.81 -9.03
C ASN A 174 -6.70 -7.42 -9.46
N GLN A 175 -6.12 -8.19 -10.38
CA GLN A 175 -4.91 -7.81 -11.11
C GLN A 175 -5.18 -6.55 -11.93
N GLY A 176 -4.13 -5.77 -12.14
CA GLY A 176 -4.16 -4.57 -12.96
C GLY A 176 -3.73 -3.32 -12.24
N LEU A 177 -4.17 -2.18 -12.77
CA LEU A 177 -3.79 -0.86 -12.29
C LEU A 177 -4.51 -0.54 -10.98
N THR A 178 -3.75 -0.10 -9.98
CA THR A 178 -4.24 0.37 -8.68
C THR A 178 -3.64 1.74 -8.38
N THR A 179 -4.45 2.67 -7.90
CA THR A 179 -4.00 4.01 -7.48
C THR A 179 -3.60 4.02 -6.03
N TYR A 180 -2.81 5.00 -5.58
CA TYR A 180 -2.46 5.18 -4.17
C TYR A 180 -2.31 6.68 -3.83
N ASP A 181 -2.32 7.01 -2.54
CA ASP A 181 -2.03 8.37 -2.08
C ASP A 181 -0.58 8.74 -2.44
N PHE A 182 -0.37 9.80 -3.23
CA PHE A 182 0.96 10.23 -3.67
C PHE A 182 1.96 10.42 -2.52
N ARG A 183 1.48 10.73 -1.31
CA ARG A 183 2.27 10.88 -0.08
C ARG A 183 2.85 9.56 0.41
N ALA A 184 2.43 8.42 -0.14
CA ALA A 184 3.02 7.11 0.13
C ALA A 184 4.46 7.03 -0.37
N VAL A 185 4.82 7.70 -1.47
CA VAL A 185 6.22 7.76 -1.93
C VAL A 185 6.99 8.71 -1.02
N LYS A 186 8.02 8.20 -0.33
CA LYS A 186 8.85 8.98 0.61
C LYS A 186 10.21 9.33 0.02
N ALA A 187 10.79 8.42 -0.75
CA ALA A 187 12.09 8.63 -1.37
C ALA A 187 12.23 7.90 -2.70
N ILE A 188 13.15 8.40 -3.52
CA ILE A 188 13.63 7.73 -4.73
C ILE A 188 15.14 7.55 -4.61
N TYR A 189 15.59 6.33 -4.86
CA TYR A 189 16.99 5.95 -4.92
C TYR A 189 17.33 5.70 -6.39
N PHE A 190 18.32 6.40 -6.92
CA PHE A 190 18.81 6.20 -8.28
C PHE A 190 19.96 5.19 -8.28
N GLY A 191 19.96 4.26 -9.21
CA GLY A 191 21.02 3.27 -9.36
C GLY A 191 22.35 3.92 -9.77
N LEU A 192 23.45 3.20 -9.56
CA LEU A 192 24.83 3.70 -9.78
C LEU A 192 25.05 4.26 -11.20
N LYS A 193 24.27 3.78 -12.17
CA LYS A 193 24.40 4.09 -13.59
C LYS A 193 23.19 4.84 -14.16
N THR A 194 22.25 5.28 -13.32
CA THR A 194 21.08 6.01 -13.81
C THR A 194 21.51 7.25 -14.61
N PRO A 195 21.04 7.42 -15.86
CA PRO A 195 21.33 8.60 -16.66
C PRO A 195 20.90 9.88 -15.95
N LYS A 196 21.67 10.96 -16.11
CA LYS A 196 21.37 12.23 -15.45
C LYS A 196 20.06 12.83 -15.95
N GLU A 197 19.75 12.60 -17.21
CA GLU A 197 18.52 13.02 -17.88
C GLU A 197 17.31 12.34 -17.22
N ASP A 198 17.38 11.03 -16.95
CA ASP A 198 16.32 10.28 -16.27
C ASP A 198 16.12 10.75 -14.84
N ILE A 199 17.20 11.04 -14.11
CA ILE A 199 17.15 11.64 -12.76
C ILE A 199 16.38 12.96 -12.81
N GLU A 200 16.69 13.85 -13.76
CA GLU A 200 16.04 15.15 -13.92
C GLU A 200 14.56 15.02 -14.25
N LEU A 201 14.22 14.17 -15.23
CA LEU A 201 12.83 13.91 -15.63
C LEU A 201 12.00 13.36 -14.47
N LEU A 202 12.56 12.46 -13.67
CA LEU A 202 11.88 11.88 -12.52
C LEU A 202 11.67 12.92 -11.41
N MET A 203 12.70 13.69 -11.06
CA MET A 203 12.56 14.80 -10.11
C MET A 203 11.51 15.81 -10.56
N GLN A 204 11.51 16.17 -11.85
CA GLN A 204 10.55 17.10 -12.42
C GLN A 204 9.12 16.56 -12.37
N ALA A 205 8.92 15.28 -12.70
CA ALA A 205 7.60 14.64 -12.66
C ALA A 205 7.05 14.54 -11.23
N LEU A 206 7.95 14.50 -10.23
CA LEU A 206 7.64 14.32 -8.82
C LEU A 206 7.70 15.60 -7.97
N GLN A 207 7.98 16.75 -8.59
CA GLN A 207 8.10 18.04 -7.90
C GLN A 207 6.88 18.38 -7.03
N GLY A 208 7.10 19.11 -5.94
CA GLY A 208 6.03 19.54 -5.03
C GLY A 208 5.46 18.44 -4.12
N ARG A 209 5.91 17.19 -4.23
CA ARG A 209 5.47 16.07 -3.38
C ARG A 209 6.28 15.88 -2.09
N LYS A 210 7.30 16.72 -1.84
CA LYS A 210 8.22 16.63 -0.68
C LYS A 210 8.96 15.28 -0.58
N ILE A 211 9.39 14.75 -1.73
CA ILE A 211 10.11 13.46 -1.84
C ILE A 211 11.62 13.67 -1.62
N LYS A 212 12.28 12.73 -0.94
CA LYS A 212 13.74 12.72 -0.81
C LYS A 212 14.40 11.97 -1.97
N TYR A 213 15.58 12.41 -2.38
CA TYR A 213 16.31 11.80 -3.48
C TYR A 213 17.69 11.33 -3.04
N PHE A 214 18.07 10.13 -3.48
CA PHE A 214 19.34 9.50 -3.16
C PHE A 214 19.98 8.94 -4.43
N GLN A 215 21.30 8.94 -4.47
CA GLN A 215 22.10 8.25 -5.48
C GLN A 215 22.81 7.09 -4.80
N MET A 216 22.63 5.87 -5.30
CA MET A 216 23.37 4.70 -4.81
C MET A 216 24.83 4.79 -5.25
N GLN A 217 25.74 4.39 -4.35
CA GLN A 217 27.19 4.36 -4.55
C GLN A 217 27.78 3.07 -3.99
N LEU A 218 28.89 2.60 -4.58
CA LEU A 218 29.65 1.52 -3.99
C LEU A 218 30.47 2.06 -2.82
N LYS A 219 30.34 1.42 -1.65
CA LYS A 219 31.10 1.80 -0.47
C LYS A 219 32.58 1.46 -0.68
N PRO A 220 33.53 2.38 -0.34
CA PRO A 220 34.95 2.11 -0.49
C PRO A 220 35.39 0.84 0.24
N ASN A 221 36.19 0.00 -0.43
CA ASN A 221 36.74 -1.25 0.12
C ASN A 221 35.68 -2.24 0.66
N SER A 222 34.48 -2.27 0.06
CA SER A 222 33.39 -3.18 0.44
C SER A 222 32.62 -3.66 -0.81
N PHE A 223 31.83 -4.72 -0.66
CA PHE A 223 30.80 -5.13 -1.64
C PHE A 223 29.45 -4.46 -1.39
N GLU A 224 29.35 -3.65 -0.33
CA GLU A 224 28.10 -2.99 0.05
C GLU A 224 27.80 -1.73 -0.77
N LEU A 225 26.52 -1.46 -0.95
CA LEU A 225 26.02 -0.21 -1.50
C LEU A 225 25.63 0.74 -0.37
N GLU A 226 25.82 2.04 -0.60
CA GLU A 226 25.31 3.10 0.28
C GLU A 226 24.49 4.12 -0.50
N ALA A 227 23.48 4.69 0.14
CA ALA A 227 22.63 5.72 -0.43
C ALA A 227 23.15 7.10 -0.02
N LYS A 228 23.59 7.91 -0.99
CA LYS A 228 24.00 9.30 -0.76
C LYS A 228 22.88 10.25 -1.13
N GLN A 229 22.39 11.03 -0.18
CA GLN A 229 21.34 12.01 -0.45
C GLN A 229 21.82 13.05 -1.47
N ILE A 230 20.97 13.36 -2.44
CA ILE A 230 21.17 14.42 -3.42
C ILE A 230 20.09 15.48 -3.26
N LYS A 231 20.40 16.71 -3.66
CA LYS A 231 19.45 17.82 -3.55
C LYS A 231 18.33 17.66 -4.58
N ASP A 232 17.11 17.95 -4.14
CA ASP A 232 16.00 18.18 -5.05
C ASP A 232 16.32 19.39 -5.94
N LYS A 233 16.15 19.22 -7.26
CA LYS A 233 16.37 20.27 -8.26
C LYS A 233 15.18 21.23 -8.36
N PHE A 234 14.03 20.88 -7.80
CA PHE A 234 12.77 21.64 -7.84
C PHE A 234 12.22 21.96 -6.43
N PRO A 235 13.04 22.48 -5.49
CA PRO A 235 12.65 22.59 -4.09
C PRO A 235 11.57 23.65 -3.84
N THR A 236 11.41 24.62 -4.76
CA THR A 236 10.45 25.73 -4.67
C THR A 236 9.20 25.50 -5.52
N SER A 237 9.01 24.30 -6.06
CA SER A 237 7.81 24.00 -6.85
C SER A 237 6.56 24.03 -5.98
N VAL A 238 5.45 24.48 -6.59
CA VAL A 238 4.13 24.48 -5.95
C VAL A 238 3.81 23.07 -5.43
N LYS A 239 3.30 23.01 -4.20
CA LYS A 239 2.90 21.75 -3.56
C LYS A 239 1.95 20.98 -4.49
N TYR A 240 2.23 19.70 -4.71
CA TYR A 240 1.46 18.87 -5.63
C TYR A 240 0.05 18.63 -5.09
N LYS A 241 -0.97 18.83 -5.94
CA LYS A 241 -2.40 18.79 -5.59
C LYS A 241 -2.76 19.65 -4.37
N TYR A 242 -2.11 20.80 -4.24
CA TYR A 242 -2.40 21.72 -3.15
C TYR A 242 -3.63 22.59 -3.47
N SER A 243 -4.57 22.62 -2.55
CA SER A 243 -5.72 23.52 -2.57
C SER A 243 -6.12 23.88 -1.14
N ILE A 244 -6.80 25.02 -0.99
CA ILE A 244 -7.43 25.42 0.26
C ILE A 244 -8.93 25.43 -0.02
N ALA A 245 -9.61 24.34 0.33
CA ALA A 245 -11.05 24.19 0.16
C ALA A 245 -11.82 25.17 1.06
N PRO A 246 -13.06 25.54 0.72
CA PRO A 246 -13.95 26.22 1.66
C PRO A 246 -14.26 25.37 2.91
N ILE A 247 -14.60 26.06 3.99
CA ILE A 247 -15.19 25.47 5.20
C ILE A 247 -16.65 25.93 5.22
N SER A 248 -17.59 25.00 5.30
CA SER A 248 -19.02 25.31 5.41
C SER A 248 -19.29 26.13 6.68
N LYS A 249 -20.25 27.06 6.60
CA LYS A 249 -20.54 28.04 7.67
C LYS A 249 -20.80 27.41 9.04
N LEU A 250 -21.33 26.19 9.08
CA LEU A 250 -21.67 25.46 10.30
C LEU A 250 -20.75 24.25 10.55
N ALA A 251 -19.67 24.12 9.79
CA ALA A 251 -18.77 22.98 9.93
C ALA A 251 -18.02 22.95 11.26
N VAL A 252 -17.72 24.14 11.80
CA VAL A 252 -16.98 24.32 13.05
C VAL A 252 -17.87 25.09 14.03
N ASP A 253 -18.48 24.37 14.97
CA ASP A 253 -19.34 24.94 16.01
C ASP A 253 -18.92 24.46 17.40
N PRO A 254 -18.09 25.22 18.14
CA PRO A 254 -17.69 24.88 19.49
C PRO A 254 -18.85 24.70 20.48
N SER A 255 -20.05 25.24 20.19
CA SER A 255 -21.21 25.15 21.08
C SER A 255 -21.82 23.74 21.12
N THR A 256 -21.54 22.89 20.12
CA THR A 256 -22.02 21.49 20.09
C THR A 256 -21.24 20.60 21.06
N LEU A 257 -20.04 21.02 21.49
CA LEU A 257 -19.22 20.25 22.41
C LEU A 257 -19.88 20.13 23.79
N LYS A 258 -19.93 18.90 24.31
CA LYS A 258 -20.27 18.65 25.72
C LYS A 258 -19.35 19.47 26.64
N LEU A 259 -19.89 19.90 27.78
CA LEU A 259 -19.20 20.76 28.75
C LEU A 259 -17.80 20.26 29.12
N GLU A 260 -17.65 18.95 29.30
CA GLU A 260 -16.38 18.29 29.67
C GLU A 260 -15.29 18.36 28.58
N TYR A 261 -15.68 18.57 27.31
CA TYR A 261 -14.77 18.70 26.17
C TYR A 261 -14.56 20.14 25.69
N GLN A 262 -15.21 21.14 26.30
CA GLN A 262 -15.14 22.54 25.87
C GLN A 262 -13.71 23.10 25.84
N LYS A 263 -12.83 22.63 26.74
CA LYS A 263 -11.40 22.99 26.77
C LYS A 263 -10.64 22.62 25.49
N PHE A 264 -11.16 21.69 24.69
CA PHE A 264 -10.55 21.25 23.44
C PHE A 264 -11.15 21.93 22.20
N SER A 265 -12.05 22.91 22.35
CA SER A 265 -12.64 23.64 21.22
C SER A 265 -11.66 24.21 20.18
N PRO A 266 -10.42 24.66 20.52
CA PRO A 266 -9.48 25.14 19.52
C PRO A 266 -9.08 24.08 18.48
N TYR A 267 -9.16 22.79 18.84
CA TYR A 267 -8.83 21.69 17.93
C TYR A 267 -9.83 21.55 16.78
N LEU A 268 -11.06 22.03 16.93
CA LEU A 268 -12.04 22.02 15.83
C LEU A 268 -11.56 22.87 14.65
N GLN A 269 -11.08 24.09 14.94
CA GLN A 269 -10.57 24.99 13.90
C GLN A 269 -9.24 24.50 13.32
N LYS A 270 -8.34 23.98 14.18
CA LYS A 270 -7.08 23.39 13.70
C LYS A 270 -7.34 22.24 12.73
N LEU A 271 -8.25 21.34 13.09
CA LEU A 271 -8.64 20.23 12.21
C LEU A 271 -9.29 20.74 10.92
N ALA A 272 -10.11 21.79 10.97
CA ALA A 272 -10.67 22.39 9.75
C ALA A 272 -9.59 22.87 8.77
N GLU A 273 -8.54 23.51 9.28
CA GLU A 273 -7.42 23.99 8.47
C GLU A 273 -6.57 22.85 7.90
N ILE A 274 -6.45 21.73 8.62
CA ILE A 274 -5.81 20.51 8.09
C ILE A 274 -6.67 19.93 6.96
N ILE A 275 -7.95 19.65 7.22
CA ILE A 275 -8.82 18.92 6.28
C ILE A 275 -9.07 19.71 5.01
N ARG A 276 -9.26 21.03 5.10
CA ARG A 276 -9.45 21.84 3.89
C ARG A 276 -8.24 21.85 2.94
N ARG A 277 -7.07 21.39 3.41
CA ARG A 277 -5.83 21.22 2.63
C ARG A 277 -5.60 19.80 2.17
N GLU A 278 -6.52 18.87 2.46
CA GLU A 278 -6.45 17.53 1.90
C GLU A 278 -6.59 17.59 0.35
N PRO A 279 -5.78 16.84 -0.41
CA PRO A 279 -5.72 16.95 -1.87
C PRO A 279 -7.03 16.67 -2.61
N ASP A 280 -7.92 15.91 -1.99
CA ASP A 280 -9.24 15.57 -2.51
C ASP A 280 -10.37 16.32 -1.80
N CYS A 281 -10.08 17.28 -0.92
CA CYS A 281 -11.10 18.05 -0.24
C CYS A 281 -11.73 19.09 -1.18
N TYR A 282 -13.05 18.97 -1.39
CA TYR A 282 -13.87 19.96 -2.08
C TYR A 282 -14.45 21.00 -1.11
N GLU A 283 -14.99 20.56 0.02
CA GLU A 283 -15.49 21.44 1.11
C GLU A 283 -15.51 20.67 2.44
N VAL A 284 -15.13 21.33 3.53
CA VAL A 284 -15.29 20.80 4.89
C VAL A 284 -16.72 21.03 5.36
N ASP A 285 -17.44 19.94 5.65
CA ASP A 285 -18.87 19.99 5.97
C ASP A 285 -19.13 20.04 7.48
N TYR A 286 -18.39 19.25 8.28
CA TYR A 286 -18.65 19.11 9.71
C TYR A 286 -17.45 18.58 10.48
N ILE A 287 -17.20 19.13 11.67
CA ILE A 287 -16.12 18.72 12.57
C ILE A 287 -16.66 18.68 14.00
N ASP A 288 -16.42 17.57 14.69
CA ASP A 288 -16.80 17.42 16.09
C ASP A 288 -15.93 16.34 16.77
N ILE A 289 -16.20 16.07 18.04
CA ILE A 289 -15.59 14.99 18.80
C ILE A 289 -16.34 13.67 18.62
N SER A 290 -15.59 12.59 18.36
CA SER A 290 -16.12 11.23 18.26
C SER A 290 -16.35 10.67 19.67
N LEU A 291 -17.51 10.93 20.25
CA LEU A 291 -17.84 10.52 21.62
C LEU A 291 -17.71 9.02 21.88
N SER A 292 -17.96 8.17 20.88
CA SER A 292 -17.83 6.71 21.00
C SER A 292 -16.38 6.22 20.97
N LYS A 293 -15.45 7.04 20.50
CA LYS A 293 -14.02 6.72 20.40
C LYS A 293 -13.16 7.50 21.39
N SER A 294 -13.72 8.51 22.05
CA SER A 294 -12.99 9.45 22.90
C SER A 294 -13.00 9.05 24.37
N THR A 295 -11.95 9.46 25.07
CA THR A 295 -11.93 9.62 26.52
C THR A 295 -11.51 11.06 26.85
N LEU A 296 -11.70 11.52 28.09
CA LEU A 296 -11.29 12.88 28.48
C LEU A 296 -9.78 13.11 28.39
N ASP A 297 -8.98 12.05 28.55
CA ASP A 297 -7.52 12.11 28.46
C ASP A 297 -7.02 11.90 27.03
N ASN A 298 -7.81 11.23 26.18
CA ASN A 298 -7.53 11.04 24.77
C ASN A 298 -8.75 11.37 23.91
N PRO A 299 -9.00 12.66 23.64
CA PRO A 299 -10.06 13.10 22.74
C PRO A 299 -9.75 12.70 21.30
N ILE A 300 -10.74 12.14 20.62
CA ILE A 300 -10.66 11.80 19.20
C ILE A 300 -11.67 12.67 18.45
N PHE A 301 -11.16 13.57 17.62
CA PHE A 301 -11.95 14.38 16.71
C PHE A 301 -12.26 13.60 15.45
N PHE A 302 -13.34 13.96 14.79
CA PHE A 302 -13.61 13.54 13.42
C PHE A 302 -13.98 14.75 12.57
N ALA A 303 -13.67 14.64 11.29
CA ALA A 303 -14.08 15.61 10.28
C ALA A 303 -14.76 14.89 9.13
N GLN A 304 -15.81 15.51 8.61
CA GLN A 304 -16.52 15.13 7.41
C GLN A 304 -16.30 16.19 6.35
N TYR A 305 -15.90 15.76 5.16
CA TYR A 305 -15.68 16.64 4.04
C TYR A 305 -16.11 15.96 2.74
N ARG A 306 -16.52 16.76 1.76
CA ARG A 306 -16.89 16.27 0.43
C ARG A 306 -15.68 16.22 -0.45
N THR A 307 -15.65 15.24 -1.34
CA THR A 307 -14.58 15.09 -2.33
C THR A 307 -14.93 15.67 -3.69
N GLN A 308 -16.21 15.98 -3.90
CA GLN A 308 -16.77 16.54 -5.13
C GLN A 308 -17.96 17.44 -4.76
N GLU A 309 -18.50 18.15 -5.76
CA GLU A 309 -19.67 19.03 -5.58
C GLU A 309 -20.93 18.29 -5.12
N ASP A 310 -21.07 17.00 -5.43
CA ASP A 310 -22.22 16.19 -5.03
C ASP A 310 -22.12 15.74 -3.55
N VAL A 311 -23.24 15.84 -2.82
CA VAL A 311 -23.34 15.66 -1.36
C VAL A 311 -23.17 14.19 -0.95
N PHE A 312 -23.33 13.25 -1.88
CA PHE A 312 -23.23 11.82 -1.57
C PHE A 312 -21.79 11.30 -1.37
N PHE A 313 -20.76 12.05 -1.79
CA PHE A 313 -19.36 11.62 -1.72
C PHE A 313 -18.60 12.29 -0.58
N THR A 314 -18.96 11.91 0.65
CA THR A 314 -18.29 12.36 1.88
C THR A 314 -17.24 11.37 2.37
N GLN A 315 -16.14 11.89 2.91
CA GLN A 315 -15.18 11.12 3.68
C GLN A 315 -15.29 11.50 5.16
N THR A 316 -15.02 10.53 6.04
CA THR A 316 -14.91 10.78 7.49
C THR A 316 -13.54 10.32 7.97
N VAL A 317 -12.78 11.26 8.51
CA VAL A 317 -11.45 11.00 9.07
C VAL A 317 -11.44 11.27 10.56
N HIS A 318 -10.54 10.62 11.30
CA HIS A 318 -10.44 10.73 12.74
C HIS A 318 -9.02 11.11 13.14
N TYR A 319 -8.90 11.99 14.12
CA TYR A 319 -7.62 12.51 14.60
C TYR A 319 -7.61 12.61 16.12
N THR A 320 -6.50 12.21 16.71
CA THR A 320 -6.13 12.55 18.08
C THR A 320 -5.63 14.00 18.15
N THR A 321 -5.58 14.58 19.35
CA THR A 321 -4.98 15.91 19.55
C THR A 321 -3.51 15.96 19.12
N TYR A 322 -2.76 14.88 19.36
CA TYR A 322 -1.35 14.77 18.95
C TYR A 322 -1.18 14.82 17.42
N GLU A 323 -2.02 14.10 16.67
CA GLU A 323 -2.00 14.13 15.21
C GLU A 323 -2.38 15.52 14.68
N ILE A 324 -3.41 16.16 15.27
CA ILE A 324 -3.81 17.53 14.90
C ILE A 324 -2.65 18.50 15.11
N ASP A 325 -2.02 18.51 16.28
CA ASP A 325 -0.91 19.43 16.54
C ASP A 325 0.27 19.16 15.59
N THR A 326 0.60 17.88 15.37
CA THR A 326 1.71 17.48 14.48
C THR A 326 1.49 17.92 13.03
N GLU A 327 0.27 17.82 12.50
CA GLU A 327 -0.05 18.21 11.13
C GLU A 327 -0.28 19.72 11.00
N TYR A 328 -0.95 20.34 11.96
CA TYR A 328 -1.21 21.78 11.97
C TYR A 328 0.09 22.60 12.01
N ASP A 329 1.08 22.16 12.80
CA ASP A 329 2.39 22.82 12.89
C ASP A 329 3.20 22.74 11.58
N GLN A 330 2.81 21.88 10.63
CA GLN A 330 3.42 21.76 9.31
C GLN A 330 2.76 22.65 8.24
N ILE A 331 1.67 23.36 8.60
CA ILE A 331 1.01 24.31 7.72
C ILE A 331 1.79 25.63 7.75
N ASP A 332 2.29 26.03 6.58
CA ASP A 332 3.15 27.21 6.40
C ASP A 332 2.40 28.41 5.79
N ASP A 333 1.09 28.28 5.58
CA ASP A 333 0.22 29.26 4.92
C ASP A 333 -1.15 29.44 5.61
N LEU A 334 -1.13 29.43 6.95
CA LEU A 334 -2.30 29.73 7.79
C LEU A 334 -2.79 31.17 7.66
#